data_AF-A0A952DKI6-F1
#
_entry.id   AF-A0A952DKI6-F1
#
_cell.length_a   1.000
_cell.length_b   1.000
_cell.length_c   1.000
_cell.angle_alpha   90.00
_cell.angle_beta   90.00
_cell.angle_gamma   90.00
#
_symmetry.space_group_name_H-M   'P 1'
#
loop_
_entity.id
_entity.type
_entity.pdbx_description
1 polymer ?
#
loop_
_entity_poly.entity_id
_entity_poly.type
_entity_poly.pdbx_seq_one_letter_code
_entity_poly.pdbx_strand_id
1 'polypeptide(L)'
;EITGEPVHRGGEIEGLALKPAGSGGLFNEIGLKAGDVLLSANGVRIDSETLPGSIANLIGDNDVAVLEIRRGAEVQTVTFEIVR
;
A
#
# COMPACT_ATOMS: atom_id res chain seq x y z
N GLU A 1 10.66 3.37 2.13
CA GLU A 1 10.16 3.67 3.48
C GLU A 1 8.81 3.02 3.82
N ILE A 2 8.23 2.21 2.92
CA ILE A 2 6.98 1.46 3.13
C ILE A 2 7.24 0.01 2.71
N THR A 3 6.75 -0.95 3.50
CA THR A 3 6.72 -2.39 3.18
C THR A 3 5.35 -2.96 3.55
N GLY A 4 5.07 -4.21 3.23
CA GLY A 4 3.85 -4.86 3.67
C GLY A 4 3.91 -6.38 3.63
N GLU A 5 2.98 -6.99 4.36
CA GLU A 5 2.81 -8.45 4.43
C GLU A 5 1.42 -8.83 3.93
N PRO A 6 1.27 -9.96 3.22
CA PRO A 6 -0.04 -10.41 2.73
C PRO A 6 -1.07 -10.59 3.85
N VAL A 7 -2.25 -10.01 3.66
CA VAL A 7 -3.43 -10.24 4.49
C VAL A 7 -4.34 -11.21 3.78
N HIS A 8 -4.73 -12.27 4.47
CA HIS A 8 -5.65 -13.28 3.95
C HIS A 8 -7.04 -13.09 4.53
N ARG A 9 -8.09 -13.23 3.69
CA ARG A 9 -9.49 -13.26 4.10
C ARG A 9 -10.20 -14.34 3.30
N GLY A 10 -10.85 -15.28 3.98
CA GLY A 10 -11.61 -16.35 3.32
C GLY A 10 -10.74 -17.30 2.48
N GLY A 11 -9.44 -17.38 2.74
CA GLY A 11 -8.51 -18.22 1.97
C GLY A 11 -7.84 -17.52 0.78
N GLU A 12 -8.23 -16.27 0.49
CA GLU A 12 -7.65 -15.46 -0.57
C GLU A 12 -6.85 -14.29 0.00
N ILE A 13 -5.93 -13.75 -0.81
CA ILE A 13 -5.21 -12.52 -0.47
C ILE A 13 -6.16 -11.33 -0.66
N GLU A 14 -6.38 -10.58 0.41
CA GLU A 14 -7.19 -9.35 0.41
C GLU A 14 -6.36 -8.12 0.06
N GLY A 15 -5.07 -8.12 0.44
CA GLY A 15 -4.19 -6.96 0.30
C GLY A 15 -2.87 -7.11 1.05
N LEU A 16 -2.16 -5.98 1.26
CA LEU A 16 -0.92 -5.92 2.06
C LEU A 16 -1.12 -5.10 3.33
N ALA A 17 -0.86 -5.67 4.50
CA ALA A 17 -0.77 -4.90 5.75
C ALA A 17 0.49 -4.04 5.71
N LEU A 18 0.31 -2.72 5.60
CA LEU A 18 1.38 -1.75 5.44
C LEU A 18 2.13 -1.49 6.75
N LYS A 19 3.46 -1.40 6.66
CA LYS A 19 4.37 -1.07 7.76
C LYS A 19 5.46 -0.11 7.27
N PRO A 20 6.00 0.75 8.15
CA PRO A 20 7.17 1.54 7.80
C PRO A 20 8.39 0.64 7.57
N ALA A 21 9.26 1.05 6.65
CA ALA A 21 10.56 0.43 6.40
C ALA A 21 11.67 1.50 6.51
N GLY A 22 12.85 1.11 6.99
CA GLY A 22 13.95 2.08 7.22
C GLY A 22 13.53 3.15 8.24
N SER A 23 13.74 4.43 7.89
CA SER A 23 13.28 5.60 8.67
C SER A 23 11.77 5.72 8.77
N GLY A 24 11.02 5.17 7.81
CA GLY A 24 9.57 5.32 7.74
C GLY A 24 9.10 6.75 7.43
N GLY A 25 9.95 7.63 6.89
CA GLY A 25 9.62 9.02 6.59
C GLY A 25 8.36 9.16 5.75
N LEU A 26 8.39 8.63 4.53
CA LEU A 26 7.26 8.64 3.61
C LEU A 26 6.01 8.00 4.22
N PHE A 27 6.14 6.88 4.95
CA PHE A 27 5.00 6.21 5.60
C PHE A 27 4.25 7.17 6.53
N ASN A 28 5.00 7.93 7.34
CA ASN A 28 4.43 8.90 8.27
C ASN A 28 3.95 10.17 7.55
N GLU A 29 4.73 10.65 6.57
CA GLU A 29 4.46 11.89 5.81
C GLU A 29 3.11 11.82 5.08
N ILE A 30 2.83 10.70 4.40
CA ILE A 30 1.57 10.52 3.67
C ILE A 30 0.42 10.06 4.58
N GLY A 31 0.65 10.01 5.89
CA GLY A 31 -0.37 9.72 6.89
C GLY A 31 -0.83 8.26 6.96
N LEU A 32 -0.01 7.30 6.50
CA LEU A 32 -0.28 5.89 6.74
C LEU A 32 -0.13 5.54 8.21
N LYS A 33 -0.82 4.49 8.62
CA LYS A 33 -0.82 3.97 10.00
C LYS A 33 -0.60 2.47 9.98
N ALA A 34 0.06 1.96 11.00
CA ALA A 34 0.20 0.52 11.18
C ALA A 34 -1.20 -0.12 11.27
N GLY A 35 -1.41 -1.17 10.47
CA GLY A 35 -2.72 -1.83 10.34
C GLY A 35 -3.56 -1.35 9.15
N ASP A 36 -3.12 -0.31 8.43
CA ASP A 36 -3.66 -0.03 7.10
C ASP A 36 -3.40 -1.23 6.18
N VAL A 37 -4.41 -1.62 5.40
CA VAL A 37 -4.30 -2.70 4.40
C VAL A 37 -4.40 -2.08 3.02
N LEU A 38 -3.33 -2.15 2.23
CA LEU A 38 -3.33 -1.75 0.83
C LEU A 38 -4.19 -2.71 0.02
N LEU A 39 -5.23 -2.19 -0.62
CA LEU A 39 -6.15 -2.92 -1.47
C LEU A 39 -5.84 -2.73 -2.95
N SER A 40 -5.38 -1.53 -3.34
CA SER A 40 -4.90 -1.24 -4.69
C SER A 40 -3.87 -0.12 -4.69
N ALA A 41 -3.01 -0.12 -5.71
CA ALA A 41 -2.09 0.97 -6.00
C ALA A 41 -2.17 1.32 -7.47
N ASN A 42 -2.36 2.60 -7.79
CA ASN A 42 -2.50 3.12 -9.15
C ASN A 42 -3.54 2.35 -10.00
N GLY A 43 -4.65 1.95 -9.37
CA GLY A 43 -5.72 1.19 -10.01
C GLY A 43 -5.47 -0.31 -10.16
N VAL A 44 -4.29 -0.80 -9.78
CA VAL A 44 -3.99 -2.24 -9.74
C VAL A 44 -4.40 -2.80 -8.38
N ARG A 45 -5.42 -3.66 -8.38
CA ARG A 45 -5.86 -4.41 -7.19
C ARG A 45 -4.72 -5.30 -6.69
N ILE A 46 -4.68 -5.52 -5.38
CA ILE A 46 -3.80 -6.48 -4.73
C ILE A 46 -4.56 -7.78 -4.45
N ASP A 47 -4.06 -8.88 -4.98
CA ASP A 47 -4.54 -10.24 -4.77
C ASP A 47 -3.39 -11.25 -4.98
N SER A 48 -3.71 -12.53 -5.13
CA SER A 48 -2.72 -13.60 -5.33
C SER A 48 -1.97 -13.53 -6.66
N GLU A 49 -2.55 -12.93 -7.69
CA GLU A 49 -1.95 -12.84 -9.03
C GLU A 49 -1.10 -11.57 -9.19
N THR A 50 -1.47 -10.53 -8.46
CA THR A 50 -0.91 -9.18 -8.54
C THR A 50 -0.02 -8.81 -7.36
N LEU A 51 0.23 -9.77 -6.46
CA LEU A 51 1.04 -9.54 -5.28
C LEU A 51 2.45 -9.06 -5.68
N PRO A 52 2.86 -7.84 -5.28
CA PRO A 52 4.16 -7.36 -5.67
C PRO A 52 5.26 -7.97 -4.79
N GLY A 53 6.44 -8.16 -5.36
CA GLY A 53 7.65 -8.39 -4.56
C GLY A 53 8.07 -7.16 -3.73
N SER A 54 7.64 -5.96 -4.15
CA SER A 54 7.88 -4.68 -3.47
C SER A 54 6.81 -3.67 -3.84
N ILE A 55 6.32 -2.90 -2.87
CA ILE A 55 5.31 -1.85 -3.09
C ILE A 55 5.83 -0.80 -4.09
N ALA A 56 7.15 -0.55 -4.14
CA ALA A 56 7.74 0.36 -5.11
C ALA A 56 7.44 -0.06 -6.56
N ASN A 57 7.33 -1.37 -6.85
CA ASN A 57 7.05 -1.87 -8.20
C ASN A 57 5.61 -1.58 -8.64
N LEU A 58 4.66 -1.50 -7.71
CA LEU A 58 3.26 -1.15 -8.03
C LEU A 58 3.12 0.34 -8.34
N ILE A 59 3.86 1.14 -7.59
CA ILE A 59 3.86 2.58 -7.78
C ILE A 59 4.58 2.94 -9.08
N GLY A 60 5.64 2.19 -9.41
CA GLY A 60 6.39 2.33 -10.67
C GLY A 60 7.10 3.68 -10.76
N ASP A 61 7.26 4.16 -12.00
CA ASP A 61 7.94 5.41 -12.32
C ASP A 61 7.01 6.63 -12.38
N ASN A 62 5.81 6.54 -11.79
CA ASN A 62 4.85 7.64 -11.79
C ASN A 62 5.32 8.78 -10.89
N ASP A 63 5.05 10.04 -11.27
CA ASP A 63 5.33 11.19 -10.42
C ASP A 63 4.30 11.33 -9.28
N VAL A 64 3.15 10.67 -9.42
CA VAL A 64 2.08 10.63 -8.42
C VAL A 64 1.66 9.19 -8.17
N ALA A 65 1.49 8.84 -6.90
CA ALA A 65 0.96 7.56 -6.46
C ALA A 65 -0.44 7.74 -5.87
N VAL A 66 -1.33 6.80 -6.16
CA VAL A 66 -2.67 6.70 -5.57
C VAL A 66 -2.82 5.34 -4.94
N LEU A 67 -3.02 5.30 -3.63
CA LEU A 67 -3.26 4.08 -2.86
C LEU A 67 -4.72 4.04 -2.41
N GLU A 68 -5.37 2.90 -2.58
CA GLU A 68 -6.59 2.58 -1.86
C GLU A 68 -6.23 1.69 -0.68
N ILE A 69 -6.51 2.18 0.54
CA ILE A 69 -6.23 1.45 1.77
C ILE A 69 -7.52 1.20 2.55
N ARG A 70 -7.56 0.11 3.30
CA ARG A 70 -8.55 -0.11 4.35
C ARG A 70 -7.95 0.20 5.71
N ARG A 71 -8.57 1.13 6.43
CA ARG A 71 -8.23 1.51 7.82
C ARG A 71 -9.39 1.14 8.73
N GLY A 72 -9.23 0.04 9.48
CA GLY A 72 -10.33 -0.54 10.24
C GLY A 72 -11.45 -1.01 9.31
N ALA A 73 -12.62 -0.36 9.39
CA ALA A 73 -13.79 -0.67 8.57
C ALA A 73 -13.95 0.24 7.34
N GLU A 74 -13.14 1.29 7.21
CA GLU A 74 -13.27 2.29 6.14
C GLU A 74 -12.24 2.06 5.04
N VAL A 75 -12.63 2.33 3.79
CA VAL A 75 -11.72 2.42 2.65
C VAL A 75 -11.41 3.90 2.39
N GLN A 76 -10.14 4.22 2.23
CA GLN A 76 -9.62 5.58 2.08
C GLN A 76 -8.66 5.63 0.89
N THR A 77 -8.65 6.75 0.18
CA THR A 77 -7.67 7.03 -0.87
C THR A 77 -6.56 7.92 -0.32
N VAL A 78 -5.31 7.54 -0.54
CA VAL A 78 -4.11 8.32 -0.22
C VAL A 78 -3.41 8.66 -1.53
N THR A 79 -3.26 9.95 -1.81
CA THR A 79 -2.55 10.43 -3.01
C THR A 79 -1.35 11.26 -2.58
N PHE A 80 -0.19 11.00 -3.19
CA PHE A 80 1.04 11.72 -2.90
C PHE A 80 1.96 11.80 -4.12
N GLU A 81 2.79 12.83 -4.16
CA GLU A 81 3.84 12.99 -5.16
C GLU A 81 5.08 12.19 -4.77
N ILE A 82 5.78 11.64 -5.77
CA ILE A 82 7.03 10.92 -5.56
C ILE A 82 8.18 11.87 -5.85
N VAL A 83 8.84 12.32 -4.79
CA VAL A 83 10.07 13.10 -4.92
C VAL A 83 11.24 12.13 -5.17
N ARG A 84 11.89 12.27 -6.33
CA ARG A 84 13.05 11.46 -6.75
C ARG A 84 14.37 12.09 -6.33
#